data_AF-A0A968K3V6-F1
#
_entry.id   AF-A0A968K3V6-F1
#
_cell.length_a   1.000
_cell.length_b   1.000
_cell.length_c   1.000
_cell.angle_alpha   90.00
_cell.angle_beta   90.00
_cell.angle_gamma   90.00
#
_symmetry.space_group_name_H-M   'P 1'
#
loop_
_entity.id
_entity.type
_entity.pdbx_description
1 polymer ?
#
loop_
_entity_poly.entity_id
_entity_poly.type
_entity_poly.pdbx_seq_one_letter_code
_entity_poly.pdbx_strand_id
1 'polypeptide(L)'
;MTISDQSEHGEKGEPVVGGDVLFKGRAADKLTENLPRISYKSFRECPHEELISPGRVHVDPYGNVMLCQGLTIGNLFQKPLKQLMEEYEPQKHPICGPLLSGGPAKLAEEYGIKVEPGYVDACHMCFLVRRALLKQFPQYLAPPQVYGITESE
;
A
#
# COMPACT_ATOMS: atom_id res chain seq x y z
N MET A 1 17.59 7.39 -27.77
CA MET A 1 16.64 6.99 -26.71
C MET A 1 16.28 5.54 -26.99
N THR A 2 17.09 4.62 -26.48
CA THR A 2 16.90 3.18 -26.65
C THR A 2 15.92 2.72 -25.59
N ILE A 3 14.75 2.25 -26.02
CA ILE A 3 13.83 1.48 -25.18
C ILE A 3 14.53 0.15 -24.93
N SER A 4 15.04 -0.06 -23.71
CA SER A 4 15.47 -1.38 -23.27
C SER A 4 14.23 -2.22 -23.04
N ASP A 5 13.97 -3.11 -23.98
CA ASP A 5 13.07 -4.24 -23.84
C ASP A 5 13.55 -5.11 -22.67
N GLN A 6 12.76 -5.19 -21.60
CA GLN A 6 12.90 -6.21 -20.58
C GLN A 6 11.56 -6.89 -20.41
N SER A 7 11.27 -7.84 -21.28
CA SER A 7 10.18 -8.77 -21.07
C SER A 7 10.51 -10.15 -21.64
N GLU A 8 11.60 -10.76 -21.17
CA GLU A 8 11.76 -12.21 -21.24
C GLU A 8 10.70 -12.86 -20.32
N HIS A 9 9.48 -12.98 -20.82
CA HIS A 9 8.48 -13.84 -20.19
C HIS A 9 8.93 -15.28 -20.43
N GLY A 10 9.32 -15.97 -19.35
CA GLY A 10 9.67 -17.39 -19.40
C GLY A 10 8.55 -18.25 -20.00
N GLU A 11 8.90 -19.44 -20.48
CA GLU A 11 7.92 -20.38 -21.05
C GLU A 11 6.82 -20.71 -20.04
N LYS A 12 5.60 -20.92 -20.54
CA LYS A 12 4.45 -21.27 -19.68
C LYS A 12 4.75 -22.57 -18.92
N GLY A 13 4.90 -22.46 -17.60
CA GLY A 13 5.16 -23.60 -16.72
C GLY A 13 6.55 -23.57 -16.06
N GLU A 14 7.46 -22.74 -16.56
CA GLU A 14 8.77 -22.55 -15.93
C GLU A 14 8.68 -21.65 -14.68
N PRO A 15 9.56 -21.84 -13.67
CA PRO A 15 9.66 -20.94 -12.55
C PRO A 15 9.97 -19.52 -13.00
N VAL A 16 9.23 -18.55 -12.49
CA VAL A 16 9.55 -17.13 -12.70
C VAL A 16 10.79 -16.79 -11.87
N VAL A 17 11.90 -16.52 -12.55
CA VAL A 17 13.17 -16.10 -11.94
C VAL A 17 13.35 -14.60 -12.17
N GLY A 18 13.19 -13.80 -11.10
CA GLY A 18 13.31 -12.34 -11.14
C GLY A 18 12.00 -11.62 -10.82
N GLY A 19 12.07 -10.28 -10.75
CA GLY A 19 10.97 -9.41 -10.32
C GLY A 19 10.88 -9.25 -8.80
N ASP A 20 10.35 -8.12 -8.35
CA ASP A 20 10.14 -7.85 -6.92
C ASP A 20 8.91 -8.60 -6.41
N VAL A 21 9.09 -9.38 -5.34
CA VAL A 21 7.98 -9.99 -4.61
C VAL A 21 7.44 -8.99 -3.59
N LEU A 22 6.15 -8.69 -3.68
CA LEU A 22 5.48 -7.73 -2.81
C LEU A 22 4.60 -8.45 -1.78
N PHE A 23 4.96 -8.37 -0.50
CA PHE A 23 4.16 -8.96 0.59
C PHE A 23 3.02 -8.03 1.01
N LYS A 24 2.12 -7.74 0.06
CA LYS A 24 0.92 -6.90 0.24
C LYS A 24 -0.26 -7.70 0.82
N GLY A 25 -1.09 -7.03 1.62
CA GLY A 25 -2.35 -7.62 2.08
C GLY A 25 -2.12 -8.84 2.98
N ARG A 26 -2.95 -9.88 2.81
CA ARG A 26 -2.86 -11.14 3.55
C ARG A 26 -1.57 -11.93 3.29
N ALA A 27 -0.79 -11.62 2.25
CA ALA A 27 0.54 -12.22 2.08
C ALA A 27 1.46 -11.85 3.25
N ALA A 28 1.33 -10.65 3.81
CA ALA A 28 2.04 -10.23 5.01
C ALA A 28 1.76 -11.14 6.21
N ASP A 29 0.54 -11.69 6.32
CA ASP A 29 0.11 -12.55 7.42
C ASP A 29 0.51 -14.02 7.23
N LYS A 30 0.58 -14.49 5.99
CA LYS A 30 0.64 -15.93 5.69
C LYS A 30 1.93 -16.39 5.04
N LEU A 31 2.66 -15.49 4.40
CA LEU A 31 3.79 -15.85 3.54
C LEU A 31 5.11 -15.21 3.99
N THR A 32 5.17 -14.68 5.21
CA THR A 32 6.35 -13.97 5.75
C THR A 32 7.18 -14.82 6.71
N GLU A 33 6.74 -16.03 7.03
CA GLU A 33 7.44 -16.94 7.93
C GLU A 33 8.79 -17.36 7.36
N ASN A 34 9.84 -17.36 8.19
CA ASN A 34 11.22 -17.72 7.84
C ASN A 34 11.88 -16.89 6.72
N LEU A 35 11.25 -15.80 6.27
CA LEU A 35 11.87 -14.88 5.32
C LEU A 35 12.84 -13.91 6.02
N PRO A 36 13.90 -13.47 5.31
CA PRO A 36 14.80 -12.43 5.81
C PRO A 36 14.03 -11.18 6.22
N ARG A 37 14.46 -10.54 7.32
CA ARG A 37 13.86 -9.30 7.81
C ARG A 37 14.86 -8.15 7.73
N ILE A 38 14.37 -7.02 7.27
CA ILE A 38 15.08 -5.75 7.19
C ILE A 38 14.58 -4.88 8.34
N SER A 39 15.49 -4.11 8.94
CA SER A 39 15.16 -3.19 10.04
C SER A 39 14.04 -2.23 9.63
N TYR A 40 13.03 -2.05 10.49
CA TYR A 40 11.90 -1.18 10.17
C TYR A 40 12.33 0.27 9.82
N LYS A 41 13.46 0.72 10.37
CA LYS A 41 14.01 2.07 10.17
C LYS A 41 14.44 2.35 8.73
N SER A 42 14.66 1.31 7.91
CA SER A 42 15.02 1.50 6.50
C SER A 42 13.82 1.77 5.60
N PHE A 43 12.59 1.51 6.04
CA PHE A 43 11.39 1.70 5.23
C PHE A 43 10.94 3.17 5.24
N ARG A 44 11.73 4.00 4.56
CA ARG A 44 11.63 5.47 4.54
C ARG A 44 10.87 6.04 3.35
N GLU A 45 10.38 5.19 2.46
CA GLU A 45 9.56 5.56 1.30
C GLU A 45 8.67 4.39 0.86
N CYS A 46 7.75 4.65 -0.07
CA CYS A 46 7.07 3.60 -0.81
C CYS A 46 7.82 3.35 -2.13
N PRO A 47 8.44 2.18 -2.35
CA PRO A 47 9.25 1.94 -3.55
C PRO A 47 8.42 1.58 -4.80
N HIS A 48 7.09 1.54 -4.72
CA HIS A 48 6.24 0.98 -5.78
C HIS A 48 5.11 1.88 -6.28
N GLU A 49 4.63 2.82 -5.46
CA GLU A 49 3.50 3.69 -5.81
C GLU A 49 3.94 5.14 -5.87
N GLU A 50 3.57 5.84 -6.93
CA GLU A 50 3.74 7.29 -7.04
C GLU A 50 2.51 7.97 -6.41
N LEU A 51 2.64 8.41 -5.16
CA LEU A 51 1.51 8.93 -4.37
C LEU A 51 1.21 10.41 -4.62
N ILE A 52 2.13 11.18 -5.20
CA ILE A 52 1.90 12.62 -5.47
C ILE A 52 1.08 12.79 -6.74
N SER A 53 1.48 12.10 -7.81
CA SER A 53 0.84 12.18 -9.12
C SER A 53 0.64 10.77 -9.70
N PRO A 54 -0.31 9.99 -9.16
CA PRO A 54 -0.50 8.60 -9.54
C PRO A 54 -0.91 8.47 -11.01
N GLY A 55 -0.21 7.64 -11.77
CA GLY A 55 -0.59 7.29 -13.15
C GLY A 55 -1.75 6.29 -13.25
N ARG A 56 -2.13 5.66 -12.13
CA ARG A 56 -3.24 4.70 -12.03
C ARG A 56 -3.87 4.74 -10.64
N VAL A 57 -5.10 4.27 -10.55
CA VAL A 57 -5.79 4.01 -9.27
C VAL A 57 -6.43 2.63 -9.32
N HIS A 58 -6.62 2.03 -8.14
CA HIS A 58 -7.45 0.85 -7.98
C HIS A 58 -8.88 1.29 -7.67
N VAL A 59 -9.86 0.61 -8.26
CA VAL A 59 -11.28 0.80 -7.97
C VAL A 59 -11.88 -0.53 -7.58
N ASP A 60 -12.65 -0.55 -6.49
CA ASP A 60 -13.35 -1.74 -6.03
C ASP A 60 -14.87 -1.68 -6.31
N PRO A 61 -15.61 -2.78 -6.11
CA PRO A 61 -17.07 -2.81 -6.31
C PRO A 61 -17.87 -1.90 -5.35
N TYR A 62 -17.25 -1.41 -4.28
CA TYR A 62 -17.86 -0.49 -3.32
C TYR A 62 -17.63 0.98 -3.71
N GLY A 63 -16.96 1.22 -4.85
CA GLY A 63 -16.67 2.54 -5.39
C GLY A 63 -15.42 3.19 -4.80
N ASN A 64 -14.66 2.53 -3.93
CA ASN A 64 -13.46 3.13 -3.34
C ASN A 64 -12.39 3.34 -4.40
N VAL A 65 -11.84 4.55 -4.46
CA VAL A 65 -10.70 4.91 -5.32
C VAL A 65 -9.45 4.89 -4.46
N MET A 66 -8.50 4.02 -4.80
CA MET A 66 -7.32 3.75 -3.99
C MET A 66 -6.00 3.94 -4.75
N LEU A 67 -4.99 4.48 -4.08
CA LEU A 67 -3.63 4.64 -4.63
C LEU A 67 -2.78 3.37 -4.50
N CYS A 68 -3.02 2.63 -3.43
CA CYS A 68 -2.47 1.30 -3.17
C CYS A 68 -3.61 0.46 -2.60
N GLN A 69 -3.52 -0.87 -2.66
CA GLN A 69 -4.54 -1.73 -2.05
C GLN A 69 -4.82 -1.31 -0.60
N GLY A 70 -6.02 -0.79 -0.35
CA GLY A 70 -6.47 -0.33 0.97
C GLY A 70 -6.19 1.14 1.31
N LEU A 71 -5.54 1.93 0.44
CA LEU A 71 -5.23 3.34 0.68
C LEU A 71 -6.13 4.21 -0.19
N THR A 72 -7.27 4.64 0.36
CA THR A 72 -8.39 5.28 -0.33
C THR A 72 -8.26 6.80 -0.33
N ILE A 73 -8.51 7.43 -1.49
CA ILE A 73 -8.57 8.89 -1.67
C ILE A 73 -10.01 9.42 -1.87
N GLY A 74 -10.98 8.52 -2.04
CA GLY A 74 -12.40 8.86 -2.09
C GLY A 74 -13.24 7.74 -2.67
N ASN A 75 -14.49 8.06 -3.05
CA ASN A 75 -15.45 7.07 -3.52
C ASN A 75 -16.24 7.57 -4.75
N LEU A 76 -16.27 6.76 -5.82
CA LEU A 76 -16.92 7.08 -7.10
C LEU A 76 -18.43 7.24 -7.01
N PHE A 77 -19.08 6.58 -6.05
CA PHE A 77 -20.52 6.72 -5.85
C PHE A 77 -20.88 8.04 -5.17
N GLN A 78 -19.88 8.73 -4.58
CA GLN A 78 -20.05 10.03 -3.95
C GLN A 78 -19.59 11.17 -4.86
N LYS A 79 -18.50 10.97 -5.61
CA LYS A 79 -17.87 12.02 -6.42
C LYS A 79 -17.24 11.45 -7.70
N PRO A 80 -17.39 12.11 -8.87
CA PRO A 80 -16.75 11.66 -10.11
C PRO A 80 -15.22 11.58 -9.98
N LEU A 81 -14.60 10.59 -10.64
CA LEU A 81 -13.16 10.36 -10.58
C LEU A 81 -12.34 11.63 -10.91
N LYS A 82 -12.72 12.36 -11.96
CA LYS A 82 -12.02 13.60 -12.36
C LYS A 82 -11.91 14.59 -11.20
N GLN A 83 -13.03 14.81 -10.50
CA GLN A 83 -13.08 15.75 -9.39
C GLN A 83 -12.32 15.23 -8.17
N LEU A 84 -12.36 13.92 -7.89
CA LEU A 84 -11.53 13.30 -6.86
C LEU A 84 -10.03 13.53 -7.11
N MET A 85 -9.58 13.38 -8.36
CA MET A 85 -8.19 13.59 -8.72
C MET A 85 -7.78 15.07 -8.69
N GLU A 86 -8.68 15.98 -9.10
CA GLU A 86 -8.42 17.44 -9.07
C GLU A 86 -8.32 17.99 -7.64
N GLU A 87 -9.08 17.42 -6.70
CA GLU A 87 -9.09 17.83 -5.29
C GLU A 87 -8.13 17.03 -4.41
N TYR A 88 -7.46 16.01 -4.94
CA TYR A 88 -6.54 15.19 -4.16
C TYR A 88 -5.31 16.01 -3.75
N GLU A 89 -5.14 16.18 -2.44
CA GLU A 89 -3.99 16.86 -1.83
C GLU A 89 -3.09 15.84 -1.09
N PRO A 90 -2.06 15.25 -1.75
CA PRO A 90 -1.27 14.15 -1.19
C PRO A 90 -0.67 14.43 0.18
N GLN A 91 -0.14 15.64 0.38
CA GLN A 91 0.55 16.02 1.60
C GLN A 91 -0.39 16.25 2.79
N LYS A 92 -1.66 16.59 2.53
CA LYS A 92 -2.68 16.79 3.57
C LYS A 92 -3.42 15.50 3.90
N HIS A 93 -3.32 14.48 3.05
CA HIS A 93 -3.97 13.20 3.28
C HIS A 93 -3.35 12.52 4.51
N PRO A 94 -4.14 12.10 5.53
CA PRO A 94 -3.61 11.68 6.84
C PRO A 94 -2.71 10.44 6.78
N ILE A 95 -2.87 9.59 5.76
CA ILE A 95 -2.01 8.43 5.53
C ILE A 95 -0.90 8.72 4.51
N CYS A 96 -1.21 9.27 3.33
CA CYS A 96 -0.19 9.59 2.31
C CYS A 96 0.84 10.63 2.76
N GLY A 97 0.45 11.66 3.52
CA GLY A 97 1.38 12.69 3.99
C GLY A 97 2.56 12.10 4.79
N PRO A 98 2.31 11.33 5.87
CA PRO A 98 3.38 10.63 6.58
C PRO A 98 4.18 9.67 5.69
N LEU A 99 3.51 8.90 4.82
CA LEU A 99 4.18 8.00 3.88
C LEU A 99 5.11 8.74 2.90
N LEU A 100 4.73 9.92 2.44
CA LEU A 100 5.53 10.79 1.57
C LEU A 100 6.72 11.42 2.32
N SER A 101 6.54 11.73 3.61
CA SER A 101 7.58 12.36 4.42
C SER A 101 8.67 11.39 4.91
N GLY A 102 8.36 10.09 5.00
CA GLY A 102 9.33 9.11 5.49
C GLY A 102 8.84 7.66 5.51
N GLY A 103 7.94 7.31 4.59
CA GLY A 103 7.51 5.93 4.37
C GLY A 103 6.75 5.29 5.54
N PRO A 104 6.64 3.96 5.53
CA PRO A 104 5.96 3.20 6.59
C PRO A 104 6.50 3.46 7.99
N ALA A 105 7.81 3.70 8.13
CA ALA A 105 8.42 4.02 9.42
C ALA A 105 7.90 5.35 9.99
N LYS A 106 7.79 6.38 9.14
CA LYS A 106 7.26 7.68 9.55
C LYS A 106 5.77 7.63 9.84
N LEU A 107 4.99 6.88 9.06
CA LEU A 107 3.57 6.66 9.36
C LEU A 107 3.37 6.01 10.73
N ALA A 108 4.20 5.02 11.09
CA ALA A 108 4.11 4.37 12.40
C ALA A 108 4.49 5.33 13.54
N GLU A 109 5.55 6.12 13.37
CA GLU A 109 5.98 7.14 14.32
C GLU A 109 4.88 8.19 14.56
N GLU A 110 4.32 8.74 13.48
CA GLU A 110 3.31 9.82 13.51
C GLU A 110 2.10 9.46 14.37
N TYR A 111 1.65 8.20 14.28
CA TYR A 111 0.47 7.71 14.99
C TYR A 111 0.79 6.82 16.19
N GLY A 112 2.06 6.73 16.61
CA GLY A 112 2.47 5.95 17.77
C GLY A 112 2.17 4.44 17.66
N ILE A 113 2.20 3.89 16.44
CA ILE A 113 1.95 2.47 16.21
C ILE A 113 3.17 1.67 16.65
N LYS A 114 2.95 0.69 17.53
CA LYS A 114 4.01 -0.25 17.94
C LYS A 114 4.43 -1.10 16.74
N VAL A 115 5.72 -1.11 16.45
CA VAL A 115 6.33 -1.87 15.34
C VAL A 115 7.31 -2.91 15.87
N GLU A 116 7.48 -3.97 15.09
CA GLU A 116 8.50 -4.99 15.32
C GLU A 116 9.87 -4.51 14.80
N PRO A 117 10.99 -5.10 15.26
CA PRO A 117 12.33 -4.69 14.83
C PRO A 117 12.55 -4.79 13.32
N GLY A 118 11.85 -5.70 12.62
CA GLY A 118 12.01 -5.85 11.18
C GLY A 118 10.86 -6.55 10.45
N TYR A 119 10.81 -6.29 9.14
CA TYR A 119 9.79 -6.76 8.20
C TYR A 119 10.46 -7.27 6.93
N VAL A 120 9.72 -8.06 6.14
CA VAL A 120 10.24 -8.68 4.91
C VAL A 120 10.49 -7.62 3.83
N ASP A 121 9.56 -6.69 3.68
CA ASP A 121 9.66 -5.56 2.74
C ASP A 121 8.88 -4.34 3.28
N ALA A 122 8.94 -3.23 2.54
CA ALA A 122 8.19 -2.01 2.86
C ALA A 122 6.67 -2.24 2.81
N CYS A 123 6.18 -3.09 1.92
CA CYS A 123 4.75 -3.38 1.76
C CYS A 123 4.16 -4.09 2.97
N HIS A 124 4.89 -5.05 3.54
CA HIS A 124 4.56 -5.79 4.75
C HIS A 124 4.43 -4.83 5.93
N MET A 125 5.44 -3.98 6.17
CA MET A 125 5.34 -2.98 7.24
C MET A 125 4.17 -2.02 7.01
N CYS A 126 4.07 -1.45 5.80
CA CYS A 126 3.02 -0.50 5.44
C CYS A 126 1.63 -1.07 5.64
N PHE A 127 1.43 -2.33 5.27
CA PHE A 127 0.18 -3.05 5.48
C PHE A 127 -0.18 -3.16 6.96
N LEU A 128 0.75 -3.58 7.81
CA LEU A 128 0.50 -3.77 9.24
C LEU A 128 0.22 -2.44 9.96
N VAL A 129 0.98 -1.39 9.64
CA VAL A 129 0.77 -0.05 10.20
C VAL A 129 -0.59 0.49 9.78
N ARG A 130 -0.94 0.44 8.49
CA ARG A 130 -2.27 0.85 8.03
C ARG A 130 -3.38 0.01 8.66
N ARG A 131 -3.20 -1.30 8.81
CA ARG A 131 -4.20 -2.15 9.47
C ARG A 131 -4.48 -1.72 10.91
N ALA A 132 -3.44 -1.36 11.67
CA ALA A 132 -3.61 -0.85 13.04
C ALA A 132 -4.39 0.47 13.10
N LEU A 133 -4.38 1.25 12.00
CA LEU A 133 -5.02 2.56 11.88
C LEU A 133 -6.46 2.51 11.35
N LEU A 134 -6.99 1.33 11.00
CA LEU A 134 -8.30 1.18 10.35
C LEU A 134 -9.44 1.83 11.12
N LYS A 135 -9.50 1.63 12.44
CA LYS A 135 -10.56 2.20 13.28
C LYS A 135 -10.50 3.73 13.34
N GLN A 136 -9.30 4.30 13.22
CA GLN A 136 -9.09 5.74 13.30
C GLN A 136 -9.35 6.44 11.95
N PHE A 137 -9.07 5.77 10.84
CA PHE A 137 -9.16 6.32 9.49
C PHE A 137 -9.98 5.44 8.53
N PRO A 138 -11.21 5.04 8.86
CA PRO A 138 -11.99 4.10 8.06
C PRO A 138 -12.31 4.61 6.64
N GLN A 139 -12.37 5.93 6.43
CA GLN A 139 -12.60 6.53 5.12
C GLN A 139 -11.35 6.56 4.21
N TYR A 140 -10.16 6.51 4.79
CA TYR A 140 -8.88 6.52 4.07
C TYR A 140 -8.26 5.12 3.96
N LEU A 141 -8.75 4.19 4.77
CA LEU A 141 -8.26 2.83 4.87
C LEU A 141 -9.40 1.85 4.59
N ALA A 142 -9.79 1.78 3.33
CA ALA A 142 -10.91 0.97 2.85
C ALA A 142 -10.51 0.18 1.59
N PRO A 143 -11.19 -0.94 1.31
CA PRO A 143 -12.22 -1.57 2.13
C PRO A 143 -11.58 -2.48 3.22
N PRO A 144 -12.23 -2.73 4.37
CA PRO A 144 -11.65 -3.52 5.47
C PRO A 144 -11.21 -4.94 5.05
N GLN A 145 -11.85 -5.51 4.03
CA GLN A 145 -11.59 -6.84 3.49
C GLN A 145 -10.17 -6.99 2.95
N VAL A 146 -9.57 -5.91 2.40
CA VAL A 146 -8.18 -5.97 1.93
C VAL A 146 -7.17 -6.07 3.07
N TYR A 147 -7.61 -5.75 4.29
CA TYR A 147 -6.85 -5.90 5.53
C TYR A 147 -7.13 -7.20 6.28
N GLY A 148 -7.92 -8.09 5.68
CA GLY A 148 -8.29 -9.37 6.28
C GLY A 148 -9.44 -9.28 7.30
N ILE A 149 -10.16 -8.15 7.34
CA ILE A 149 -11.35 -7.99 8.16
C ILE A 149 -12.58 -8.23 7.27
N THR A 150 -13.24 -9.36 7.47
CA THR A 150 -14.58 -9.61 6.92
C THR A 150 -15.62 -9.02 7.88
N GLU A 151 -16.76 -8.56 7.37
CA GLU A 151 -17.89 -8.19 8.24
C GLU A 151 -18.35 -9.44 9.00
N SER A 152 -17.92 -9.57 10.25
CA SER A 152 -18.44 -10.48 11.28
C SER A 152 -17.81 -10.13 12.62
N GLU A 153 -18.37 -9.11 13.28
CA GLU A 153 -18.72 -9.03 14.71
C GLU A 153 -19.12 -7.59 15.09
#